data_AF-A0A920V6F7-F1
#
_entry.id   AF-A0A920V6F7-F1
#
_cell.length_a   1.000
_cell.length_b   1.000
_cell.length_c   1.000
_cell.angle_alpha   90.00
_cell.angle_beta   90.00
_cell.angle_gamma   90.00
#
_symmetry.space_group_name_H-M   'P 1'
#
loop_
_entity.id
_entity.type
_entity.pdbx_description
1 polymer ?
#
loop_
_entity_poly.entity_id
_entity_poly.type
_entity_poly.pdbx_seq_one_letter_code
_entity_poly.pdbx_strand_id
1 'polypeptide(L)'
;MAAKNVIIKIFDSRIQAMDVKSEHKDHKSILQEKLQGVKRGLPVYSLISSVGNHNKTFVVECSIKSGEIVTQASGKTLRVAEQKAASKALKAMQND
;
A
#
# COMPACT_ATOMS: atom_id res chain seq x y z
N MET A 1 -15.69 13.88 -25.29
CA MET A 1 -15.31 13.87 -23.85
C MET A 1 -16.05 12.73 -23.15
N ALA A 2 -15.52 11.50 -23.14
CA ALA A 2 -16.30 10.32 -22.72
C ALA A 2 -15.50 9.24 -21.94
N ALA A 3 -14.29 9.56 -21.46
CA ALA A 3 -13.39 8.55 -20.88
C ALA A 3 -13.20 8.65 -19.35
N LYS A 4 -13.95 9.53 -18.65
CA LYS A 4 -13.74 9.77 -17.19
C LYS A 4 -14.71 9.04 -16.25
N ASN A 5 -15.83 8.49 -16.72
CA ASN A 5 -16.92 8.04 -15.84
C ASN A 5 -16.96 6.54 -15.52
N VAL A 6 -16.04 5.72 -16.06
CA VAL A 6 -16.09 4.26 -15.89
C VAL A 6 -15.16 3.74 -14.79
N ILE A 7 -14.14 4.51 -14.40
CA ILE A 7 -13.11 4.05 -13.45
C ILE A 7 -13.64 3.98 -12.00
N ILE A 8 -14.68 4.73 -11.66
CA ILE A 8 -15.20 4.80 -10.28
C ILE A 8 -16.10 3.60 -9.92
N LYS A 9 -16.74 2.94 -10.89
CA LYS A 9 -17.73 1.88 -10.59
C LYS A 9 -17.13 0.50 -10.29
N ILE A 10 -15.88 0.23 -10.67
CA ILE A 10 -15.23 -1.08 -10.42
C ILE A 10 -14.56 -1.12 -9.04
N PHE A 11 -14.28 0.04 -8.42
CA PHE A 11 -13.72 0.09 -7.06
C PHE A 11 -14.78 0.01 -5.96
N ASP A 12 -16.06 0.23 -6.27
CA ASP A 12 -17.14 0.31 -5.27
C ASP A 12 -17.44 -1.04 -4.61
N SER A 13 -17.48 -2.13 -5.38
CA SER A 13 -17.88 -3.45 -4.85
C SER A 13 -16.80 -4.18 -4.02
N ARG A 14 -15.56 -3.67 -3.95
CA ARG A 14 -14.53 -4.20 -3.03
C ARG A 14 -14.35 -3.35 -1.77
N ILE A 15 -14.94 -2.15 -1.71
CA ILE A 15 -14.80 -1.22 -0.59
C ILE A 15 -15.86 -1.46 0.50
N GLN A 16 -16.98 -2.15 0.20
CA GLN A 16 -18.02 -2.42 1.21
C GLN A 16 -17.66 -3.44 2.31
N ALA A 17 -16.49 -4.08 2.25
CA ALA A 17 -16.02 -4.97 3.32
C ALA A 17 -15.01 -4.29 4.28
N MET A 18 -14.80 -2.98 4.14
CA MET A 18 -13.75 -2.26 4.87
C MET A 18 -14.36 -1.41 5.98
N ASP A 19 -14.55 -2.08 7.11
CA ASP A 19 -14.58 -1.58 8.49
C ASP A 19 -14.41 -0.05 8.64
N VAL A 20 -15.52 0.60 8.99
CA VAL A 20 -15.74 2.06 9.12
C VAL A 20 -15.01 2.67 10.35
N LYS A 21 -14.02 2.00 10.94
CA LYS A 21 -13.28 2.51 12.12
C LYS A 21 -11.82 2.87 11.89
N SER A 22 -11.40 2.98 10.64
CA SER A 22 -10.02 3.34 10.31
C SER A 22 -9.91 4.77 9.78
N GLU A 23 -10.02 5.77 10.65
CA GLU A 23 -9.35 7.08 10.50
C GLU A 23 -7.81 6.97 10.47
N HIS A 24 -7.28 5.82 10.04
CA HIS A 24 -5.87 5.58 9.85
C HIS A 24 -5.52 6.08 8.46
N LYS A 25 -5.01 7.31 8.41
CA LYS A 25 -4.19 7.88 7.32
C LYS A 25 -3.69 6.78 6.36
N ASP A 26 -4.27 6.74 5.16
CA ASP A 26 -3.93 5.71 4.18
C ASP A 26 -2.48 5.93 3.72
N HIS A 27 -1.56 5.16 4.32
CA HIS A 27 -0.12 5.33 4.11
C HIS A 27 0.27 5.03 2.65
N LYS A 28 -0.55 4.28 1.90
CA LYS A 28 -0.34 4.08 0.46
C LYS A 28 -0.62 5.36 -0.31
N SER A 29 -1.74 6.04 -0.03
CA SER A 29 -2.07 7.32 -0.66
C SER A 29 -1.02 8.38 -0.32
N ILE A 30 -0.63 8.50 0.95
CA ILE A 30 0.40 9.46 1.38
C ILE A 30 1.74 9.17 0.69
N LEU A 31 2.13 7.90 0.60
CA LEU A 31 3.36 7.50 -0.08
C LEU A 31 3.30 7.82 -1.57
N GLN A 32 2.17 7.56 -2.22
CA GLN A 32 1.96 7.86 -3.62
C GLN A 32 2.05 9.37 -3.90
N GLU A 33 1.36 10.18 -3.11
CA GLU A 33 1.38 11.65 -3.25
C GLU A 33 2.79 12.21 -3.05
N LYS A 34 3.51 11.74 -2.03
CA LYS A 34 4.91 12.15 -1.81
C LYS A 34 5.79 11.79 -3.01
N LEU A 35 5.71 10.55 -3.49
CA LEU A 35 6.53 10.08 -4.61
C LEU A 35 6.23 10.84 -5.91
N GLN A 36 4.95 11.11 -6.17
CA GLN A 36 4.54 11.94 -7.31
C GLN A 36 5.06 13.37 -7.17
N GLY A 37 5.00 13.97 -5.97
CA GLY A 37 5.52 15.30 -5.70
C GLY A 37 7.03 15.43 -5.91
N VAL A 38 7.80 14.38 -5.56
CA VAL A 38 9.26 14.34 -5.77
C VAL A 38 9.69 13.75 -7.12
N LYS A 39 8.75 13.57 -8.07
CA LYS A 39 8.97 12.95 -9.40
C LYS A 39 9.68 11.59 -9.35
N ARG A 40 9.48 10.84 -8.26
CA ARG A 40 9.99 9.47 -8.09
C ARG A 40 8.97 8.45 -8.63
N GLY A 41 9.47 7.27 -8.99
CA GLY A 41 8.67 6.15 -9.45
C GLY A 41 7.66 5.69 -8.40
N LEU A 42 6.52 5.20 -8.86
CA LEU A 42 5.44 4.72 -8.00
C LEU A 42 5.87 3.51 -7.17
N PRO A 43 5.31 3.33 -5.96
CA PRO A 43 5.63 2.20 -5.11
C PRO A 43 5.01 0.92 -5.69
N VAL A 44 5.78 -0.17 -5.72
CA VAL A 44 5.33 -1.49 -6.15
C VAL A 44 5.21 -2.39 -4.94
N TYR A 45 4.06 -3.04 -4.78
CA TYR A 45 3.81 -3.98 -3.70
C TYR A 45 3.81 -5.42 -4.20
N SER A 46 4.52 -6.30 -3.50
CA SER A 46 4.60 -7.72 -3.84
C SER A 46 4.40 -8.59 -2.60
N LEU A 47 3.51 -9.58 -2.69
CA LEU A 47 3.35 -10.59 -1.64
C LEU A 47 4.52 -11.56 -1.71
N ILE A 48 5.34 -11.58 -0.67
CA ILE A 48 6.54 -12.42 -0.57
C ILE A 48 6.20 -13.77 0.05
N SER A 49 5.32 -13.79 1.05
CA SER A 49 4.95 -15.02 1.73
C SER A 49 3.61 -14.90 2.43
N SER A 50 2.91 -16.02 2.58
CA SER A 50 1.75 -16.16 3.43
C SER A 50 1.87 -17.43 4.26
N VAL A 51 1.93 -17.28 5.58
CA VAL A 51 2.22 -18.40 6.51
C VAL A 51 1.05 -18.58 7.49
N GLY A 52 0.68 -19.84 7.75
CA GLY A 52 -0.36 -20.24 8.71
C GLY A 52 -1.72 -20.53 8.07
N ASN A 53 -2.45 -21.53 8.59
CA ASN A 53 -3.77 -21.90 8.05
C ASN A 53 -4.91 -21.16 8.78
N HIS A 54 -4.92 -21.20 10.13
CA HIS A 54 -5.90 -20.53 10.99
C HIS A 54 -5.47 -19.15 11.48
N ASN A 55 -4.16 -18.84 11.45
CA ASN A 55 -3.61 -17.55 11.85
C ASN A 55 -2.71 -16.98 10.75
N LYS A 56 -3.31 -16.77 9.58
CA LYS A 56 -2.62 -16.32 8.37
C LYS A 56 -1.86 -15.02 8.64
N THR A 57 -0.58 -15.04 8.27
CA THR A 57 0.29 -13.88 8.28
C THR A 57 0.81 -13.67 6.87
N PHE A 58 0.51 -12.51 6.31
CA PHE A 58 0.94 -12.09 4.98
C PHE A 58 2.17 -11.21 5.13
N VAL A 59 3.20 -11.47 4.34
CA VAL A 59 4.45 -10.71 4.27
C VAL A 59 4.48 -10.02 2.92
N VAL A 60 4.48 -8.70 2.93
CA VAL A 60 4.48 -7.87 1.72
C VAL A 60 5.74 -7.02 1.70
N GLU A 61 6.31 -6.92 0.51
CA GLU A 61 7.37 -5.98 0.18
C GLU A 61 6.78 -4.75 -0.53
N CYS A 62 7.30 -3.57 -0.21
CA CYS A 62 7.10 -2.32 -0.92
C CYS A 62 8.44 -1.87 -1.48
N SER A 63 8.54 -1.74 -2.80
CA SER A 63 9.74 -1.27 -3.50
C SER A 63 9.50 0.05 -4.22
N ILE A 64 10.47 0.96 -4.15
CA ILE A 64 10.43 2.29 -4.79
C ILE A 64 11.71 2.43 -5.61
N LYS A 65 11.59 2.32 -6.94
CA LYS A 65 12.74 2.30 -7.87
C LYS A 65 13.60 3.55 -7.78
N SER A 66 13.01 4.73 -7.57
CA SER A 66 13.74 6.00 -7.64
C SER A 66 14.50 6.39 -6.36
N GLY A 67 14.59 5.50 -5.38
CA GLY A 67 15.44 5.71 -4.20
C GLY A 67 16.05 4.43 -3.66
N GLU A 68 15.99 3.33 -4.41
CA GLU A 68 16.44 2.00 -3.96
C GLU A 68 15.85 1.58 -2.61
N ILE A 69 14.68 2.13 -2.26
CA ILE A 69 14.00 1.84 -0.99
C ILE A 69 13.21 0.57 -1.18
N VAL A 70 13.56 -0.46 -0.41
CA VAL A 70 12.82 -1.71 -0.31
C VAL A 70 12.47 -1.93 1.16
N THR A 71 11.19 -2.05 1.46
CA THR A 71 10.72 -2.32 2.82
C THR A 71 9.80 -3.52 2.84
N GLN A 72 9.87 -4.30 3.92
CA GLN A 72 9.02 -5.46 4.11
C GLN A 72 8.24 -5.35 5.41
N ALA A 73 6.97 -5.76 5.38
CA ALA A 73 6.14 -5.81 6.56
C ALA A 73 5.13 -6.96 6.53
N SER A 74 4.74 -7.40 7.71
CA SER A 74 3.77 -8.47 7.88
C SER A 74 2.47 -8.01 8.55
N GLY A 75 1.37 -8.66 8.18
CA GLY A 75 0.03 -8.35 8.65
C GLY A 75 -0.87 -9.58 8.68
N LYS A 76 -1.94 -9.51 9.48
CA LYS A 76 -2.97 -10.57 9.53
C LYS A 76 -3.82 -10.62 8.26
N THR A 77 -3.80 -9.56 7.48
CA THR A 77 -4.39 -9.47 6.15
C THR A 77 -3.39 -8.84 5.19
N LEU A 78 -3.58 -9.06 3.88
CA LEU A 78 -2.78 -8.42 2.84
C LEU A 78 -2.79 -6.89 3.00
N ARG A 79 -3.98 -6.30 3.19
CA ARG A 79 -4.14 -4.84 3.37
C ARG A 79 -3.30 -4.30 4.52
N VAL A 80 -3.30 -4.98 5.66
CA VAL A 80 -2.53 -4.56 6.84
C VAL A 80 -1.02 -4.68 6.58
N ALA A 81 -0.59 -5.74 5.89
CA ALA A 81 0.81 -5.92 5.52
C ALA A 81 1.29 -4.79 4.58
N GLU A 82 0.50 -4.49 3.54
CA GLU A 82 0.81 -3.41 2.60
C GLU A 82 0.84 -2.02 3.27
N GLN A 83 -0.14 -1.70 4.12
CA GLN A 83 -0.17 -0.42 4.85
C GLN A 83 1.05 -0.26 5.77
N LYS A 84 1.48 -1.33 6.42
CA LYS A 84 2.70 -1.32 7.23
C LYS A 84 3.97 -1.18 6.38
N ALA A 85 4.03 -1.82 5.21
CA ALA A 85 5.15 -1.68 4.29
C ALA A 85 5.25 -0.24 3.76
N ALA A 86 4.11 0.35 3.39
CA ALA A 86 4.01 1.76 2.99
C ALA A 86 4.48 2.72 4.10
N SER A 87 4.05 2.48 5.35
CA SER A 87 4.49 3.25 6.51
C SER A 87 6.00 3.17 6.74
N LYS A 88 6.60 1.98 6.59
CA LYS A 88 8.05 1.82 6.66
C LYS A 88 8.77 2.56 5.54
N ALA A 89 8.26 2.48 4.31
CA ALA A 89 8.85 3.18 3.17
C ALA A 89 8.79 4.71 3.36
N LEU A 90 7.67 5.23 3.87
CA LEU A 90 7.54 6.65 4.23
C LEU A 90 8.58 7.10 5.25
N LYS A 91 8.86 6.27 6.27
CA LYS A 91 9.89 6.56 7.27
C LYS A 91 11.30 6.49 6.67
N ALA A 92 11.57 5.52 5.80
CA ALA A 92 12.85 5.42 5.10
C ALA A 92 13.12 6.67 4.25
N MET A 93 12.10 7.17 3.53
CA MET A 93 12.17 8.42 2.76
C MET A 93 12.35 9.68 3.61
N GLN A 94 12.13 9.63 4.93
CA GLN A 94 12.31 10.77 5.83
C GLN A 94 13.68 10.80 6.51
N ASN A 95 14.43 9.69 6.47
CA ASN A 95 15.76 9.57 7.08
C ASN A 95 16.89 9.62 6.03
N ASP A 96 16.56 9.97 4.80
CA ASP A 96 17.47 10.19 3.66
C ASP A 96 17.59 11.69 3.41
#